data_AF-A0A7V3KPN9-F1
#
_entry.id   AF-A0A7V3KPN9-F1
#
_cell.length_a   1.000
_cell.length_b   1.000
_cell.length_c   1.000
_cell.angle_alpha   90.00
_cell.angle_beta   90.00
_cell.angle_gamma   90.00
#
_symmetry.space_group_name_H-M   'P 1'
#
loop_
_entity.id
_entity.type
_entity.pdbx_description
1 polymer ?
#
loop_
_entity_poly.entity_id
_entity_poly.type
_entity_poly.pdbx_seq_one_letter_code
_entity_poly.pdbx_strand_id
1 'polypeptide(L)'
;MIGVELDFETFRLVRRERGRILEFLEGEIKALNKLKGEEVYITFSAPRIVGKFYEDKVKPKTIESEFGISFEIRKKTLKIGKKSLTFVGAVEKETYESAMKFIDGLKISKIKRIDFSPFVFHDLLYLSSFATKFKDFLAIHFGKKYFYYAVCKEGMVRLVSSAEMENFSNIAAELIKTFFEEGLTTTIVSGDYTKELTMELKALAEDVEIEVLNPFVDFKIATPKEVKQPLYALALGVTL
;
A
#
# COMPACT_ATOMS: atom_id res chain seq x y z
N MET A 1 19.65 5.11 -2.60
CA MET A 1 18.60 4.40 -1.83
C MET A 1 17.76 3.58 -2.78
N ILE A 2 17.41 2.37 -2.37
CA ILE A 2 16.62 1.44 -3.18
C ILE A 2 15.35 1.08 -2.42
N GLY A 3 14.21 1.28 -3.05
CA GLY A 3 12.93 0.75 -2.58
C GLY A 3 12.52 -0.45 -3.41
N VAL A 4 12.01 -1.49 -2.76
CA VAL A 4 11.63 -2.75 -3.40
C VAL A 4 10.25 -3.19 -2.89
N GLU A 5 9.34 -3.44 -3.82
CA GLU A 5 8.11 -4.18 -3.58
C GLU A 5 8.32 -5.65 -3.94
N LEU A 6 7.88 -6.58 -3.09
CA LEU A 6 8.08 -8.04 -3.23
C LEU A 6 6.76 -8.80 -3.09
N ASP A 7 6.48 -9.78 -3.97
CA ASP A 7 5.27 -10.63 -3.94
C ASP A 7 5.55 -12.15 -3.97
N PHE A 8 6.62 -12.59 -3.28
CA PHE A 8 7.17 -13.97 -3.23
C PHE A 8 7.72 -14.55 -4.54
N GLU A 9 7.35 -14.05 -5.70
CA GLU A 9 7.88 -14.52 -7.01
C GLU A 9 8.64 -13.44 -7.77
N THR A 10 8.14 -12.22 -7.73
CA THR A 10 8.69 -11.10 -8.46
C THR A 10 9.01 -9.93 -7.54
N PHE A 11 9.68 -8.94 -8.12
CA PHE A 11 9.93 -7.67 -7.45
C PHE A 11 9.74 -6.51 -8.40
N ARG A 12 9.41 -5.35 -7.83
CA ARG A 12 9.55 -4.05 -8.46
C ARG A 12 10.47 -3.17 -7.63
N LEU A 13 11.37 -2.47 -8.29
CA LEU A 13 12.42 -1.70 -7.67
C LEU A 13 12.46 -0.29 -8.22
N VAL A 14 12.69 0.66 -7.31
CA VAL A 14 13.02 2.04 -7.63
C VAL A 14 14.35 2.38 -6.97
N ARG A 15 15.32 2.82 -7.77
CA ARG A 15 16.55 3.44 -7.26
C ARG A 15 16.40 4.95 -7.31
N ARG A 16 16.66 5.62 -6.20
CA ARG A 16 16.64 7.09 -6.13
C ARG A 16 17.84 7.67 -5.41
N GLU A 17 18.13 8.91 -5.79
CA GLU A 17 19.14 9.77 -5.18
C GLU A 17 18.64 11.22 -5.23
N ARG A 18 18.54 11.89 -4.07
CA ARG A 18 18.27 13.35 -3.95
C ARG A 18 17.17 13.88 -4.89
N GLY A 19 15.93 13.36 -4.80
CA GLY A 19 14.80 13.81 -5.63
C GLY A 19 14.85 13.36 -7.10
N ARG A 20 15.81 12.51 -7.47
CA ARG A 20 15.96 11.94 -8.80
C ARG A 20 15.72 10.43 -8.77
N ILE A 21 14.91 9.93 -9.71
CA ILE A 21 14.81 8.49 -9.98
C ILE A 21 15.89 8.11 -10.98
N LEU A 22 16.72 7.15 -10.61
CA LEU A 22 17.84 6.68 -11.39
C LEU A 22 17.49 5.44 -12.22
N GLU A 23 16.63 4.58 -11.67
CA GLU A 23 16.34 3.26 -12.23
C GLU A 23 14.95 2.79 -11.80
N PHE A 24 14.25 2.19 -12.75
CA PHE A 24 13.09 1.33 -12.52
C PHE A 24 13.47 -0.08 -12.97
N LEU A 25 13.16 -1.08 -12.15
CA LEU A 25 13.44 -2.47 -12.50
C LEU A 25 12.33 -3.38 -12.00
N GLU A 26 11.85 -4.26 -12.86
CA GLU A 26 10.95 -5.37 -12.52
C GLU A 26 11.64 -6.69 -12.91
N GLY A 27 11.47 -7.72 -12.09
CA GLY A 27 12.05 -9.04 -12.42
C GLY A 27 11.76 -10.12 -11.40
N GLU A 28 12.42 -11.26 -11.58
CA GLU A 28 12.36 -12.38 -10.63
C GLU A 28 13.23 -12.11 -9.41
N ILE A 29 12.78 -12.57 -8.24
CA ILE A 29 13.49 -12.40 -6.95
C ILE A 29 14.95 -12.84 -7.00
N LYS A 30 15.28 -13.88 -7.77
CA LYS A 30 16.65 -14.38 -7.90
C LYS A 30 17.64 -13.31 -8.37
N ALA A 31 17.17 -12.25 -9.04
CA ALA A 31 18.02 -11.15 -9.49
C ALA A 31 18.37 -10.14 -8.37
N LEU A 32 17.65 -10.13 -7.24
CA LEU A 32 17.91 -9.20 -6.12
C LEU A 32 19.22 -9.46 -5.40
N ASN A 33 19.80 -10.67 -5.52
CA ASN A 33 21.10 -11.02 -4.95
C ASN A 33 22.26 -10.17 -5.52
N LYS A 34 22.03 -9.42 -6.60
CA LYS A 34 23.00 -8.50 -7.22
C LYS A 34 23.07 -7.15 -6.51
N LEU A 35 22.14 -6.84 -5.60
CA LEU A 35 22.13 -5.58 -4.85
C LEU A 35 23.23 -5.58 -3.77
N LYS A 36 24.43 -5.09 -4.12
CA LYS A 36 25.57 -4.98 -3.20
C LYS A 36 25.81 -3.53 -2.77
N GLY A 37 26.00 -3.32 -1.46
CA GLY A 37 26.45 -2.04 -0.88
C GLY A 37 25.39 -0.94 -0.70
N GLU A 38 24.17 -1.16 -1.20
CA GLU A 38 23.09 -0.16 -1.21
C GLU A 38 22.14 -0.31 -0.03
N GLU A 39 21.56 0.80 0.43
CA GLU A 39 20.51 0.79 1.44
C GLU A 39 19.16 0.40 0.82
N VAL A 40 18.62 -0.73 1.26
CA VAL A 40 17.40 -1.33 0.71
C VAL A 40 16.24 -1.20 1.69
N TYR A 41 15.12 -0.71 1.19
CA TYR A 41 13.85 -0.55 1.88
C TYR A 41 12.84 -1.46 1.20
N ILE A 42 12.22 -2.34 1.97
CA ILE A 42 11.37 -3.41 1.43
C ILE A 42 9.95 -3.19 1.88
N THR A 43 9.02 -3.24 0.93
CA THR A 43 7.61 -3.44 1.20
C THR A 43 7.19 -4.81 0.70
N PHE A 44 6.47 -5.53 1.54
CA PHE A 44 6.07 -6.89 1.27
C PHE A 44 4.57 -6.98 0.96
N SER A 45 4.27 -7.60 -0.17
CA SER A 45 2.95 -7.79 -0.73
C SER A 45 2.40 -9.15 -0.29
N ALA A 46 1.40 -9.13 0.60
CA ALA A 46 0.79 -10.34 1.15
C ALA A 46 -0.67 -10.08 1.57
N PRO A 47 -1.51 -11.13 1.65
CA PRO A 47 -2.92 -10.99 2.05
C PRO A 47 -3.03 -10.82 3.58
N ARG A 48 -4.24 -10.53 4.08
CA ARG A 48 -4.58 -10.53 5.52
C ARG A 48 -3.74 -9.56 6.36
N ILE A 49 -3.45 -8.41 5.78
CA ILE A 49 -2.86 -7.26 6.46
C ILE A 49 -3.96 -6.24 6.62
N VAL A 50 -4.23 -5.78 7.84
CA VAL A 50 -5.29 -4.82 8.11
C VAL A 50 -4.73 -3.68 8.95
N GLY A 51 -5.16 -2.47 8.67
CA GLY A 51 -4.86 -1.30 9.49
C GLY A 51 -6.10 -0.45 9.71
N LYS A 52 -6.24 0.09 10.92
CA LYS A 52 -7.38 0.90 11.31
C LYS A 52 -6.95 2.04 12.21
N PHE A 53 -7.67 3.15 12.10
CA PHE A 53 -7.52 4.25 13.03
C PHE A 53 -8.52 4.16 14.17
N TYR A 54 -8.05 4.54 15.34
CA TYR A 54 -8.84 4.67 16.54
C TYR A 54 -8.68 6.08 17.09
N GLU A 55 -9.76 6.61 17.64
CA GLU A 55 -9.67 7.78 18.52
C GLU A 55 -9.02 7.33 19.84
N ASP A 56 -8.02 8.08 20.28
CA ASP A 56 -7.20 7.83 21.48
C ASP A 56 -6.33 6.56 21.46
N LYS A 57 -5.83 6.18 22.65
CA LYS A 57 -4.95 5.04 22.85
C LYS A 57 -5.74 3.73 22.82
N VAL A 58 -5.31 2.81 21.97
CA VAL A 58 -5.95 1.49 21.84
C VAL A 58 -5.31 0.47 22.77
N LYS A 59 -6.14 -0.14 23.62
CA LYS A 59 -5.72 -1.23 24.51
C LYS A 59 -5.45 -2.50 23.68
N PRO A 60 -4.42 -3.31 24.03
CA PRO A 60 -4.12 -4.57 23.34
C PRO A 60 -5.33 -5.50 23.16
N LYS A 61 -6.16 -5.66 24.20
CA LYS A 61 -7.38 -6.51 24.14
C LYS A 61 -8.37 -6.11 23.05
N THR A 62 -8.53 -4.82 22.76
CA THR A 62 -9.41 -4.32 21.68
C THR A 62 -8.90 -4.76 20.31
N ILE A 63 -7.59 -4.83 20.16
CA ILE A 63 -6.92 -5.23 18.92
C ILE A 63 -7.06 -6.74 18.75
N GLU A 64 -6.79 -7.50 19.80
CA GLU A 64 -6.98 -8.96 19.80
C GLU A 64 -8.43 -9.37 19.53
N SER A 65 -9.42 -8.60 20.01
CA SER A 65 -10.83 -8.89 19.74
C SER A 65 -11.28 -8.52 18.32
N GLU A 66 -10.73 -7.45 17.73
CA GLU A 66 -11.12 -6.99 16.39
C GLU A 66 -10.38 -7.71 15.27
N PHE A 67 -9.08 -7.96 15.45
CA PHE A 67 -8.26 -8.63 14.43
C PHE A 67 -8.14 -10.13 14.70
N GLY A 68 -8.12 -10.56 15.97
CA GLY A 68 -7.93 -11.96 16.37
C GLY A 68 -6.63 -12.17 17.17
N ILE A 69 -6.40 -13.41 17.61
CA ILE A 69 -5.34 -13.78 18.57
C ILE A 69 -3.96 -14.05 17.91
N SER A 70 -3.85 -13.92 16.59
CA SER A 70 -2.66 -14.34 15.82
C SER A 70 -2.17 -13.26 14.86
N PHE A 71 -1.91 -12.06 15.37
CA PHE A 71 -1.41 -10.93 14.57
C PHE A 71 -0.16 -10.30 15.18
N GLU A 72 0.77 -9.93 14.31
CA GLU A 72 1.85 -8.98 14.63
C GLU A 72 1.30 -7.55 14.54
N ILE A 73 1.38 -6.81 15.65
CA ILE A 73 0.73 -5.49 15.78
C ILE A 73 1.78 -4.37 15.74
N ARG A 74 1.58 -3.41 14.82
CA ARG A 74 2.33 -2.14 14.76
C ARG A 74 1.41 -0.98 15.13
N LYS A 75 1.90 -0.02 15.93
CA LYS A 75 1.13 1.17 16.34
C LYS A 75 1.86 2.46 16.02
N LYS A 76 1.14 3.46 15.53
CA LYS A 76 1.63 4.83 15.33
C LYS A 76 0.61 5.81 15.90
N THR A 77 1.00 6.58 16.90
CA THR A 77 0.13 7.62 17.48
C THR A 77 0.42 8.95 16.79
N LEU A 78 -0.64 9.64 16.39
CA LEU A 78 -0.62 10.92 15.68
C LEU A 78 -1.49 11.92 16.45
N LYS A 79 -1.12 13.20 16.42
CA LYS A 79 -1.96 14.28 16.94
C LYS A 79 -2.40 15.17 15.79
N ILE A 80 -3.71 15.30 15.58
CA ILE A 80 -4.30 16.20 14.59
C ILE A 80 -5.16 17.21 15.35
N GLY A 81 -4.70 18.46 15.43
CA GLY A 81 -5.31 19.47 16.28
C GLY A 81 -5.35 19.02 17.75
N LYS A 82 -6.55 18.92 18.34
CA LYS A 82 -6.76 18.43 19.72
C LYS A 82 -7.03 16.92 19.81
N LYS A 83 -7.24 16.23 18.68
CA LYS A 83 -7.55 14.80 18.66
C LYS A 83 -6.26 13.98 18.68
N SER A 84 -6.20 12.98 19.56
CA SER A 84 -5.19 11.92 19.51
C SER A 84 -5.74 10.77 18.68
N LEU A 85 -5.00 10.36 17.66
CA LEU A 85 -5.36 9.24 16.80
C LEU A 85 -4.29 8.15 16.93
N THR A 86 -4.69 6.90 16.99
CA THR A 86 -3.76 5.77 16.93
C THR A 86 -4.06 4.94 15.70
N PHE A 87 -3.11 4.87 14.78
CA PHE A 87 -3.12 3.86 13.72
C PHE A 87 -2.61 2.55 14.31
N VAL A 88 -3.38 1.48 14.12
CA VAL A 88 -3.00 0.12 14.46
C VAL A 88 -2.96 -0.67 13.16
N GLY A 89 -1.78 -1.15 12.78
CA GLY A 89 -1.60 -2.14 11.74
C GLY A 89 -1.44 -3.54 12.36
N ALA A 90 -2.06 -4.53 11.75
CA ALA A 90 -2.05 -5.92 12.15
C ALA A 90 -1.72 -6.78 10.91
N VAL A 91 -0.74 -7.67 11.05
CA VAL A 91 -0.37 -8.65 10.01
C VAL A 91 -0.58 -10.02 10.59
N GLU A 92 -1.30 -10.92 9.91
CA GLU A 92 -1.47 -12.29 10.39
C GLU A 92 -0.09 -12.92 10.64
N LYS A 93 0.07 -13.57 11.80
CA LYS A 93 1.38 -14.03 12.29
C LYS A 93 2.07 -14.97 11.30
N GLU A 94 1.33 -15.91 10.70
CA GLU A 94 1.86 -16.83 9.69
C GLU A 94 2.37 -16.08 8.44
N THR A 95 1.63 -15.05 8.03
CA THR A 95 2.02 -14.18 6.91
C THR A 95 3.27 -13.38 7.26
N TYR A 96 3.34 -12.81 8.47
CA TYR A 96 4.51 -12.09 8.96
C TYR A 96 5.75 -13.00 9.01
N GLU A 97 5.65 -14.17 9.63
CA GLU A 97 6.76 -15.13 9.76
C GLU A 97 7.23 -15.62 8.40
N SER A 98 6.30 -15.92 7.48
CA SER A 98 6.62 -16.32 6.10
C SER A 98 7.36 -15.20 5.36
N ALA A 99 6.90 -13.95 5.48
CA ALA A 99 7.55 -12.81 4.87
C ALA A 99 8.96 -12.58 5.42
N MET A 100 9.15 -12.62 6.74
CA MET A 100 10.47 -12.43 7.36
C MET A 100 11.44 -13.54 6.95
N LYS A 101 11.01 -14.81 7.02
CA LYS A 101 11.82 -15.96 6.60
C LYS A 101 12.23 -15.86 5.13
N PHE A 102 11.30 -15.41 4.27
CA PHE A 102 11.57 -15.20 2.86
C PHE A 102 12.63 -14.09 2.66
N ILE A 103 12.47 -12.94 3.31
CA ILE A 103 13.39 -11.80 3.21
C ILE A 103 14.79 -12.17 3.72
N ASP A 104 14.90 -12.87 4.85
CA ASP A 104 16.17 -13.38 5.38
C ASP A 104 16.86 -14.32 4.36
N GLY A 105 16.08 -15.13 3.65
CA GLY A 105 16.56 -16.00 2.58
C GLY A 105 17.17 -15.27 1.38
N LEU A 106 16.80 -14.00 1.14
CA LEU A 106 17.35 -13.19 0.04
C LEU A 106 18.80 -12.76 0.27
N LYS A 107 19.27 -12.79 1.53
CA LYS A 107 20.64 -12.41 1.92
C LYS A 107 21.05 -11.02 1.41
N ILE A 108 20.11 -10.07 1.38
CA ILE A 108 20.38 -8.69 1.00
C ILE A 108 21.20 -8.03 2.12
N SER A 109 22.41 -7.57 1.77
CA SER A 109 23.43 -7.17 2.75
C SER A 109 23.07 -5.99 3.67
N LYS A 110 22.15 -5.10 3.28
CA LYS A 110 21.88 -3.85 4.00
C LYS A 110 20.41 -3.42 3.92
N ILE A 111 19.53 -4.27 4.46
CA ILE A 111 18.11 -3.94 4.63
C ILE A 111 17.96 -2.92 5.77
N LYS A 112 17.35 -1.76 5.49
CA LYS A 112 17.12 -0.67 6.46
C LYS A 112 15.72 -0.68 7.06
N ARG A 113 14.73 -1.12 6.29
CA ARG A 113 13.32 -1.16 6.69
C ARG A 113 12.64 -2.31 5.98
N ILE A 114 11.77 -2.99 6.72
CA ILE A 114 10.78 -3.92 6.18
C ILE A 114 9.41 -3.43 6.62
N ASP A 115 8.56 -3.21 5.64
CA ASP A 115 7.17 -2.80 5.83
C ASP A 115 6.24 -3.64 4.97
N PHE A 116 4.95 -3.35 5.08
CA PHE A 116 3.91 -4.04 4.33
C PHE A 116 3.15 -3.10 3.41
N SER A 117 2.77 -3.61 2.24
CA SER A 117 2.24 -2.81 1.14
C SER A 117 1.03 -1.94 1.51
N PRO A 118 0.04 -2.41 2.29
CA PRO A 118 -1.06 -1.54 2.73
C PRO A 118 -0.63 -0.34 3.59
N PHE A 119 0.41 -0.49 4.40
CA PHE A 119 0.90 0.59 5.27
C PHE A 119 1.72 1.61 4.49
N VAL A 120 2.50 1.13 3.51
CA VAL A 120 3.20 2.02 2.57
C VAL A 120 2.20 2.77 1.68
N PHE A 121 1.16 2.08 1.21
CA PHE A 121 0.11 2.70 0.42
C PHE A 121 -0.65 3.78 1.20
N HIS A 122 -0.98 3.49 2.46
CA HIS A 122 -1.50 4.47 3.40
C HIS A 122 -0.63 5.72 3.47
N ASP A 123 0.67 5.55 3.75
CA ASP A 123 1.60 6.68 3.91
C ASP A 123 1.71 7.49 2.61
N LEU A 124 1.69 6.83 1.44
CA LEU A 124 1.67 7.50 0.14
C LEU A 124 0.44 8.39 -0.06
N LEU A 125 -0.75 7.90 0.28
CA LEU A 125 -1.99 8.68 0.13
C LEU A 125 -1.97 9.98 0.95
N TYR A 126 -1.36 9.94 2.13
CA TYR A 126 -1.14 11.12 2.96
C TYR A 126 -0.08 12.06 2.38
N LEU A 127 1.07 11.52 1.93
CA LEU A 127 2.15 12.33 1.35
C LEU A 127 1.71 13.02 0.05
N SER A 128 0.88 12.37 -0.76
CA SER A 128 0.35 12.91 -2.01
C SER A 128 -0.88 13.82 -1.81
N SER A 129 -1.24 14.17 -0.57
CA SER A 129 -2.34 15.10 -0.26
C SER A 129 -3.72 14.67 -0.83
N PHE A 130 -3.90 13.38 -1.15
CA PHE A 130 -5.19 12.86 -1.64
C PHE A 130 -6.27 12.94 -0.55
N ALA A 131 -5.91 12.60 0.69
CA ALA A 131 -6.77 12.75 1.87
C ALA A 131 -7.30 14.18 2.07
N THR A 132 -6.55 15.19 1.60
CA THR A 132 -6.98 16.60 1.66
C THR A 132 -7.73 17.05 0.41
N LYS A 133 -7.43 16.47 -0.76
CA LYS A 133 -8.11 16.79 -2.03
C LYS A 133 -9.50 16.18 -2.09
N PHE A 134 -9.64 14.93 -1.66
CA PHE A 134 -10.89 14.17 -1.66
C PHE A 134 -11.23 13.76 -0.23
N LYS A 135 -12.39 14.19 0.26
CA LYS A 135 -12.84 13.84 1.61
C LYS A 135 -13.20 12.36 1.71
N ASP A 136 -13.90 11.85 0.71
CA ASP A 136 -14.38 10.48 0.65
C ASP A 136 -13.86 9.83 -0.64
N PHE A 137 -13.12 8.73 -0.49
CA PHE A 137 -12.64 7.95 -1.63
C PHE A 137 -12.27 6.53 -1.23
N LEU A 138 -12.34 5.63 -2.21
CA LEU A 138 -11.70 4.33 -2.16
C LEU A 138 -10.37 4.43 -2.90
N ALA A 139 -9.27 4.07 -2.27
CA ALA A 139 -7.98 3.96 -2.95
C ALA A 139 -7.63 2.48 -3.10
N ILE A 140 -7.16 2.08 -4.28
CA ILE A 140 -6.81 0.70 -4.59
C ILE A 140 -5.46 0.67 -5.31
N HIS A 141 -4.52 -0.09 -4.76
CA HIS A 141 -3.28 -0.46 -5.44
C HIS A 141 -3.40 -1.91 -5.90
N PHE A 142 -3.34 -2.11 -7.21
CA PHE A 142 -3.38 -3.44 -7.79
C PHE A 142 -1.96 -3.99 -7.89
N GLY A 143 -1.68 -5.10 -7.22
CA GLY A 143 -0.50 -5.91 -7.49
C GLY A 143 -0.84 -7.06 -8.45
N LYS A 144 0.10 -7.97 -8.66
CA LYS A 144 -0.11 -9.15 -9.51
C LYS A 144 -1.04 -10.18 -8.88
N LYS A 145 -0.82 -10.50 -7.61
CA LYS A 145 -1.56 -11.53 -6.86
C LYS A 145 -2.50 -10.97 -5.82
N TYR A 146 -2.18 -9.79 -5.31
CA TYR A 146 -2.90 -9.14 -4.22
C TYR A 146 -3.23 -7.72 -4.63
N PHE A 147 -4.33 -7.18 -4.10
CA PHE A 147 -4.59 -5.76 -4.11
C PHE A 147 -4.63 -5.22 -2.69
N TYR A 148 -4.28 -3.95 -2.56
CA TYR A 148 -4.32 -3.21 -1.31
C TYR A 148 -5.32 -2.11 -1.46
N TYR A 149 -6.11 -1.88 -0.43
CA TYR A 149 -7.10 -0.82 -0.48
C TYR A 149 -7.08 0.00 0.79
N ALA A 150 -7.48 1.26 0.65
CA ALA A 150 -7.69 2.19 1.73
C ALA A 150 -9.06 2.85 1.54
N VAL A 151 -9.86 2.87 2.60
CA VAL A 151 -11.12 3.61 2.64
C VAL A 151 -10.86 4.93 3.36
N CYS A 152 -11.03 6.04 2.67
CA CYS A 152 -11.00 7.37 3.27
C CYS A 152 -12.42 7.90 3.40
N LYS A 153 -12.77 8.37 4.60
CA LYS A 153 -14.06 9.03 4.88
C LYS A 153 -13.82 10.24 5.76
N GLU A 154 -14.33 11.39 5.33
CA GLU A 154 -14.19 12.70 5.95
C GLU A 154 -12.73 13.16 6.08
N GLY A 155 -11.91 12.87 5.07
CA GLY A 155 -10.48 13.21 5.01
C GLY A 155 -9.61 12.35 5.92
N MET A 156 -10.14 11.24 6.44
CA MET A 156 -9.43 10.32 7.31
C MET A 156 -9.51 8.90 6.77
N VAL A 157 -8.35 8.26 6.62
CA VAL A 157 -8.30 6.83 6.28
C VAL A 157 -8.90 6.05 7.46
N ARG A 158 -9.99 5.32 7.22
CA ARG A 158 -10.71 4.54 8.22
C ARG A 158 -10.22 3.10 8.27
N LEU A 159 -9.89 2.55 7.10
CA LEU A 159 -9.48 1.18 6.91
C LEU A 159 -8.37 1.15 5.86
N VAL A 160 -7.33 0.36 6.11
CA VAL A 160 -6.44 -0.16 5.06
C VAL A 160 -6.41 -1.67 5.16
N SER A 161 -6.35 -2.35 4.03
CA SER A 161 -6.31 -3.81 4.04
C SER A 161 -5.72 -4.39 2.75
N SER A 162 -5.42 -5.69 2.76
CA SER A 162 -4.98 -6.47 1.60
C SER A 162 -5.82 -7.71 1.39
N ALA A 163 -6.02 -8.08 0.12
CA ALA A 163 -6.70 -9.30 -0.27
C ALA A 163 -6.15 -9.85 -1.59
N GLU A 164 -6.47 -11.11 -1.88
CA GLU A 164 -6.12 -11.75 -3.15
C GLU A 164 -6.96 -11.20 -4.29
N MET A 165 -6.36 -11.07 -5.48
CA MET A 165 -7.02 -10.49 -6.66
C MET A 165 -8.33 -11.19 -7.04
N GLU A 166 -8.44 -12.50 -6.80
CA GLU A 166 -9.68 -13.27 -7.03
C GLU A 166 -10.87 -12.77 -6.21
N ASN A 167 -10.62 -12.09 -5.08
CA ASN A 167 -11.64 -11.56 -4.19
C ASN A 167 -11.99 -10.09 -4.48
N PHE A 168 -11.37 -9.47 -5.50
CA PHE A 168 -11.50 -8.06 -5.80
C PHE A 168 -12.96 -7.61 -5.95
N SER A 169 -13.73 -8.27 -6.83
CA SER A 169 -15.11 -7.89 -7.14
C SER A 169 -16.00 -7.86 -5.91
N ASN A 170 -15.94 -8.92 -5.11
CA ASN A 170 -16.77 -9.07 -3.92
C ASN A 170 -16.41 -8.01 -2.87
N ILE A 171 -15.12 -7.80 -2.63
CA ILE A 171 -14.64 -6.84 -1.65
C ILE A 171 -14.96 -5.41 -2.10
N ALA A 172 -14.71 -5.06 -3.36
CA ALA A 172 -15.03 -3.73 -3.87
C ALA A 172 -16.51 -3.40 -3.71
N ALA A 173 -17.41 -4.33 -4.06
CA ALA A 173 -18.85 -4.18 -3.87
C ALA A 173 -19.23 -3.99 -2.39
N GLU A 174 -18.66 -4.79 -1.50
CA GLU A 174 -18.93 -4.70 -0.05
C GLU A 174 -18.43 -3.38 0.54
N LEU A 175 -17.24 -2.92 0.15
CA LEU A 175 -16.67 -1.66 0.61
C LEU A 175 -17.53 -0.47 0.16
N ILE A 176 -17.94 -0.45 -1.12
CA ILE A 176 -18.81 0.60 -1.67
C ILE A 176 -20.11 0.67 -0.87
N LYS A 177 -20.77 -0.48 -0.70
CA LYS A 177 -22.03 -0.59 0.06
C LYS A 177 -21.89 -0.16 1.52
N THR A 178 -20.79 -0.54 2.18
CA THR A 178 -20.62 -0.35 3.62
C THR A 178 -20.21 1.07 3.98
N PHE A 179 -19.37 1.71 3.14
CA PHE A 179 -18.76 2.99 3.52
C PHE A 179 -19.33 4.20 2.80
N PHE A 180 -19.98 4.03 1.65
CA PHE A 180 -20.41 5.13 0.79
C PHE A 180 -21.91 5.05 0.50
N GLU A 181 -22.74 4.98 1.54
CA GLU A 181 -24.21 4.80 1.50
C GLU A 181 -24.95 5.60 0.39
N GLU A 182 -24.47 6.79 0.02
CA GLU A 182 -25.02 7.66 -1.04
C GLU A 182 -24.35 7.50 -2.43
N GLY A 183 -23.51 6.47 -2.59
CA GLY A 183 -22.65 6.21 -3.75
C GLY A 183 -21.21 6.71 -3.55
N LEU A 184 -20.24 5.96 -4.10
CA LEU A 184 -18.83 6.35 -4.14
C LEU A 184 -18.57 7.23 -5.36
N THR A 185 -18.15 8.48 -5.17
CA THR A 185 -17.91 9.42 -6.29
C THR A 185 -16.48 9.39 -6.84
N THR A 186 -15.51 8.91 -6.08
CA THR A 186 -14.09 8.93 -6.49
C THR A 186 -13.35 7.67 -6.05
N THR A 187 -12.65 7.04 -6.98
CA THR A 187 -11.67 5.98 -6.69
C THR A 187 -10.28 6.38 -7.16
N ILE A 188 -9.29 6.19 -6.31
CA ILE A 188 -7.88 6.38 -6.64
C ILE A 188 -7.26 5.03 -6.97
N VAL A 189 -6.61 4.90 -8.11
CA VAL A 189 -5.97 3.64 -8.52
C VAL A 189 -4.47 3.79 -8.73
N SER A 190 -3.71 2.73 -8.43
CA SER A 190 -2.29 2.61 -8.78
C SER A 190 -1.91 1.15 -9.02
N GLY A 191 -0.65 0.88 -9.36
CA GLY A 191 -0.19 -0.48 -9.62
C GLY A 191 -0.64 -1.01 -10.98
N ASP A 192 -0.87 -2.33 -11.04
CA ASP A 192 -1.25 -3.14 -12.19
C ASP A 192 -2.70 -2.95 -12.67
N TYR A 193 -3.32 -1.80 -12.39
CA TYR A 193 -4.69 -1.57 -12.81
C TYR A 193 -4.83 -1.68 -14.35
N THR A 194 -5.93 -2.28 -14.78
CA THR A 194 -6.31 -2.45 -16.18
C THR A 194 -7.59 -1.69 -16.49
N LYS A 195 -7.94 -1.63 -17.78
CA LYS A 195 -9.20 -1.03 -18.21
C LYS A 195 -10.40 -1.81 -17.67
N GLU A 196 -10.30 -3.13 -17.63
CA GLU A 196 -11.34 -4.03 -17.14
C GLU A 196 -11.62 -3.79 -15.65
N LEU A 197 -10.58 -3.73 -14.82
CA LEU A 197 -10.70 -3.45 -13.39
C LEU A 197 -11.32 -2.07 -13.12
N THR A 198 -10.96 -1.06 -13.91
CA THR A 198 -11.53 0.29 -13.78
C THR A 198 -12.97 0.39 -14.31
N MET A 199 -13.32 -0.39 -15.33
CA MET A 199 -14.72 -0.53 -15.80
C MET A 199 -15.59 -1.25 -14.78
N GLU A 200 -15.07 -2.26 -14.10
CA GLU A 200 -15.76 -2.96 -13.02
C GLU A 200 -16.10 -2.02 -11.87
N LEU A 201 -15.16 -1.18 -11.42
CA LEU A 201 -15.41 -0.16 -10.41
C LEU A 201 -16.54 0.80 -10.82
N LYS A 202 -16.57 1.21 -12.09
CA LYS A 202 -17.63 2.06 -12.64
C LYS A 202 -18.99 1.36 -12.74
N ALA A 203 -19.01 0.04 -12.87
CA ALA A 203 -20.24 -0.73 -12.84
C ALA A 203 -20.78 -0.90 -11.41
N LEU A 204 -19.90 -0.92 -10.40
CA LEU A 204 -20.26 -1.04 -8.99
C LEU A 204 -20.74 0.29 -8.38
N ALA A 205 -20.26 1.43 -8.89
CA ALA A 205 -20.67 2.76 -8.45
C ALA A 205 -20.89 3.67 -9.68
N GLU A 206 -22.15 4.08 -9.87
CA GLU A 206 -22.54 5.00 -10.95
C GLU A 206 -21.87 6.37 -10.73
N ASP A 207 -21.36 6.97 -11.80
CA ASP A 207 -20.62 8.25 -11.81
C ASP A 207 -19.31 8.31 -11.01
N VAL A 208 -18.67 7.16 -10.70
CA VAL A 208 -17.35 7.18 -10.04
C VAL A 208 -16.25 7.74 -10.97
N GLU A 209 -15.59 8.79 -10.51
CA GLU A 209 -14.36 9.33 -11.12
C GLU A 209 -13.17 8.44 -10.74
N ILE A 210 -12.36 8.06 -11.73
CA ILE A 210 -11.14 7.27 -11.52
C ILE A 210 -9.92 8.17 -11.65
N GLU A 211 -9.20 8.36 -10.56
CA GLU A 211 -7.97 9.14 -10.47
C GLU A 211 -6.76 8.20 -10.36
N VAL A 212 -5.68 8.50 -11.08
CA VAL A 212 -4.47 7.66 -11.02
C VAL A 212 -3.47 8.27 -10.04
N LEU A 213 -3.14 7.52 -8.98
CA LEU A 213 -2.04 7.89 -8.08
C LEU A 213 -0.71 7.68 -8.80
N ASN A 214 -0.05 8.80 -9.13
CA ASN A 214 1.32 8.83 -9.60
C ASN A 214 2.22 9.61 -8.63
N PRO A 215 2.94 8.95 -7.70
CA PRO A 215 3.78 9.64 -6.71
C PRO A 215 5.10 10.18 -7.30
N PHE A 216 5.32 10.06 -8.61
CA PHE A 216 6.56 10.45 -9.28
C PHE A 216 6.54 11.87 -9.87
N VAL A 217 5.43 12.60 -9.76
CA VAL A 217 5.24 13.92 -10.41
C VAL A 217 6.34 14.92 -10.05
N ASP A 218 6.82 14.90 -8.80
CA ASP A 218 7.85 15.83 -8.31
C ASP A 218 9.29 15.31 -8.46
N PHE A 219 9.48 14.16 -9.12
CA PHE A 219 10.78 13.55 -9.28
C PHE A 219 11.37 13.75 -10.67
N LYS A 220 12.66 14.09 -10.73
CA LYS A 220 13.40 14.06 -12.00
C LYS A 220 13.72 12.61 -12.37
N ILE A 221 13.27 12.16 -13.53
CA ILE A 221 13.52 10.78 -14.00
C ILE A 221 14.72 10.74 -14.94
N ALA A 222 15.73 9.93 -14.59
CA ALA A 222 16.91 9.72 -15.40
C ALA A 222 16.65 8.72 -16.54
N THR A 223 16.33 7.46 -16.21
CA THR A 223 16.15 6.36 -17.18
C THR A 223 15.42 5.16 -16.52
N PRO A 224 14.58 4.41 -17.24
CA PRO A 224 13.92 4.81 -18.50
C PRO A 224 12.91 5.94 -18.23
N LYS A 225 12.68 6.81 -19.21
CA LYS A 225 11.63 7.84 -19.11
C LYS A 225 10.23 7.27 -19.37
N GLU A 226 10.15 6.24 -20.22
CA GLU A 226 8.91 5.59 -20.63
C GLU A 226 8.68 4.32 -19.81
N VAL A 227 8.20 4.51 -18.58
CA VAL A 227 7.76 3.43 -17.70
C VAL A 227 6.37 3.78 -17.20
N LYS A 228 5.49 2.78 -17.03
CA LYS A 228 4.19 2.98 -16.34
C LYS A 228 4.47 3.22 -14.85
N GLN A 229 4.80 4.46 -14.50
CA GLN A 229 5.23 4.90 -13.16
C GLN A 229 4.29 4.44 -12.03
N PRO A 230 2.94 4.47 -12.18
CA PRO A 230 2.05 3.99 -11.12
C PRO A 230 2.29 2.54 -10.68
N LEU A 231 2.90 1.69 -11.53
CA LEU A 231 3.32 0.32 -11.17
C LEU A 231 4.32 0.29 -10.02
N TYR A 232 5.13 1.33 -9.87
CA TYR A 232 6.25 1.40 -8.94
C TYR A 232 5.92 2.26 -7.71
N ALA A 233 4.64 2.61 -7.52
CA ALA A 233 4.21 3.51 -6.46
C ALA A 233 4.67 3.02 -5.07
N LEU A 234 4.48 1.74 -4.74
CA LEU A 234 4.89 1.17 -3.44
C LEU A 234 6.40 1.09 -3.28
N ALA A 235 7.12 0.72 -4.33
CA ALA A 235 8.58 0.71 -4.33
C ALA A 235 9.15 2.12 -4.09
N LEU A 236 8.52 3.18 -4.63
CA LEU A 236 8.88 4.55 -4.24
C LEU A 236 8.43 4.85 -2.79
N GLY A 237 7.20 4.51 -2.42
CA GLY A 237 6.62 4.85 -1.12
C GLY A 237 7.42 4.34 0.07
N VAL A 238 7.99 3.14 -0.01
CA VAL A 238 8.78 2.58 1.10
C VAL A 238 10.11 3.32 1.34
N THR A 239 10.52 4.16 0.38
CA THR A 239 11.71 5.02 0.48
C THR A 239 11.42 6.42 1.01
N LEU A 240 10.14 6.78 1.16
CA LEU A 240 9.67 8.05 1.71
C LEU A 240 9.47 7.93 3.22
#